data_AF-A0A0C7NEH9-F1
#
_entry.id   AF-A0A0C7NEH9-F1
#
_cell.length_a   1.000
_cell.length_b   1.000
_cell.length_c   1.000
_cell.angle_alpha   90.00
_cell.angle_beta   90.00
_cell.angle_gamma   90.00
#
_symmetry.space_group_name_H-M   'P 1'
#
loop_
_entity.id
_entity.type
_entity.pdbx_description
1 polymer ?
#
loop_
_entity_poly.entity_id
_entity_poly.type
_entity_poly.pdbx_seq_one_letter_code
_entity_poly.pdbx_strand_id
1 'polypeptide(L)'
;MRIPLELLPFSSLSSLDLFGSLFDFTSSSPSCPSGLPLTCSNHTAIVDTCCFEHPGGIMLQTQFWDYTPPRGMDSGPWNDDLEKHLGPNTSFTNHGLWPDNCDGGYQQFCDSSRQIDDVYHLLESDQFNRGDGLEIRGKDLLEDMDKFWKSNTGDDESLWIHEFNKHATCIKTIRPECYARWDRSSVTRNVEDYDKTAVYDYYRIAMKLYQSLDTFKALEKHNIVPSTTKSYTREEISQALSSAFQDKKVFFKCDRSRSLNEIWYYHLLKGSLLSEDFRAIDALGATSNCPADGIMFYPKGYRPGNGRKPGNPGNGKPGIRGIIRISGFSGMIIRNGHWMSSGTPANFNLIEAPFGNYYLKSRTGYCGPDDRHDGALICNKGLGNAAQFEYDSQKGYLGFSGSFDWHADEYPRRRQQSLVYAGRSEDSKYPFKLKFVKTH
;
A
#
# COMPACT_ATOMS: atom_id res chain seq x y z
N MET A 1 -49.09 -35.54 67.05
CA MET A 1 -48.84 -34.99 68.41
C MET A 1 -48.19 -33.63 68.23
N ARG A 2 -48.71 -32.64 68.97
CA ARG A 2 -48.45 -31.18 69.10
C ARG A 2 -47.12 -30.55 68.60
N ILE A 3 -47.25 -29.29 68.16
CA ILE A 3 -46.25 -28.24 67.80
C ILE A 3 -45.47 -27.75 69.06
N PRO A 4 -44.22 -27.22 69.00
CA PRO A 4 -43.90 -25.78 68.78
C PRO A 4 -42.65 -25.55 67.85
N LEU A 5 -42.60 -24.56 66.95
CA LEU A 5 -42.27 -23.11 67.08
C LEU A 5 -40.96 -22.79 67.84
N GLU A 6 -39.89 -22.40 67.13
CA GLU A 6 -39.11 -21.15 67.37
C GLU A 6 -37.98 -20.90 66.34
N LEU A 7 -38.00 -19.68 65.80
CA LEU A 7 -36.91 -18.73 65.50
C LEU A 7 -35.72 -19.11 64.57
N LEU A 8 -35.72 -18.52 63.37
CA LEU A 8 -34.50 -18.16 62.63
C LEU A 8 -34.57 -16.70 62.17
N PRO A 9 -33.44 -15.96 62.19
CA PRO A 9 -33.41 -14.52 61.96
C PRO A 9 -33.40 -14.17 60.47
N PHE A 10 -33.91 -12.97 60.19
CA PHE A 10 -33.91 -12.28 58.91
C PHE A 10 -32.55 -12.32 58.22
N SER A 11 -32.54 -12.79 56.97
CA SER A 11 -31.57 -12.36 55.97
C SER A 11 -32.33 -12.05 54.68
N SER A 12 -31.94 -10.92 54.11
CA SER A 12 -32.61 -10.12 53.09
C SER A 12 -33.01 -10.88 51.84
N LEU A 13 -34.20 -10.53 51.32
CA LEU A 13 -34.62 -10.81 49.94
C LEU A 13 -33.50 -10.38 48.98
N SER A 14 -32.92 -11.36 48.28
CA SER A 14 -32.07 -11.12 47.13
C SER A 14 -32.96 -10.60 46.01
N SER A 15 -32.77 -9.34 45.66
CA SER A 15 -33.31 -8.75 44.44
C SER A 15 -32.88 -9.60 43.26
N LEU A 16 -33.85 -10.04 42.46
CA LEU A 16 -33.62 -10.48 41.09
C LEU A 16 -33.15 -9.26 40.31
N ASP A 17 -31.83 -9.07 40.22
CA ASP A 17 -31.25 -8.17 39.25
C ASP A 17 -31.43 -8.81 37.87
N LEU A 18 -32.52 -8.38 37.24
CA LEU A 18 -32.72 -8.45 35.81
C LEU A 18 -31.57 -7.62 35.19
N PHE A 19 -30.43 -8.25 34.92
CA PHE A 19 -29.39 -7.67 34.08
C PHE A 19 -29.97 -7.52 32.67
N GLY A 20 -30.67 -6.41 32.46
CA GLY A 20 -30.83 -5.82 31.15
C GLY A 20 -29.42 -5.52 30.66
N SER A 21 -28.95 -6.33 29.72
CA SER A 21 -27.77 -6.01 28.92
C SER A 21 -28.08 -4.71 28.17
N LEU A 22 -27.69 -3.59 28.77
CA LEU A 22 -27.42 -2.37 28.03
C LEU A 22 -26.17 -2.67 27.22
N PHE A 23 -26.38 -3.20 26.01
CA PHE A 23 -25.38 -3.11 24.97
C PHE A 23 -25.07 -1.63 24.81
N ASP A 24 -23.85 -1.25 25.16
CA ASP A 24 -23.31 0.07 24.86
C ASP A 24 -23.17 0.14 23.34
N PHE A 25 -24.22 0.63 22.67
CA PHE A 25 -24.30 0.83 21.23
C PHE A 25 -23.53 2.09 20.86
N THR A 26 -22.21 2.05 20.99
CA THR A 26 -21.32 3.12 20.49
C THR A 26 -20.29 2.61 19.49
N SER A 27 -20.24 1.30 19.20
CA SER A 27 -19.47 0.79 18.07
C SER A 27 -20.31 0.74 16.79
N SER A 28 -19.93 1.55 15.80
CA SER A 28 -20.37 1.40 14.41
C SER A 28 -19.73 0.16 13.77
N SER A 29 -20.01 -1.01 14.33
CA SER A 29 -19.45 -2.27 13.83
C SER A 29 -20.02 -2.57 12.45
N PRO A 30 -19.18 -2.88 11.45
CA PRO A 30 -19.64 -3.17 10.11
C PRO A 30 -20.58 -4.38 10.13
N SER A 31 -21.75 -4.23 9.49
CA SER A 31 -22.76 -5.29 9.40
C SER A 31 -22.93 -5.72 7.96
N CYS A 32 -22.38 -6.88 7.62
CA CYS A 32 -22.42 -7.49 6.29
C CYS A 32 -23.11 -8.86 6.31
N PRO A 33 -23.77 -9.27 5.21
CA PRO A 33 -24.35 -10.60 5.10
C PRO A 33 -23.28 -11.69 5.27
N SER A 34 -23.54 -12.66 6.15
CA SER A 34 -22.58 -13.73 6.50
C SER A 34 -22.25 -14.70 5.35
N GLY A 35 -23.13 -14.77 4.34
CA GLY A 35 -22.99 -15.61 3.15
C GLY A 35 -22.18 -14.98 2.02
N LEU A 36 -21.59 -13.79 2.20
CA LEU A 36 -20.74 -13.20 1.18
C LEU A 36 -19.47 -14.04 0.97
N PRO A 37 -19.05 -14.23 -0.30
CA PRO A 37 -17.82 -14.92 -0.60
C PRO A 37 -16.60 -14.07 -0.23
N LEU A 38 -15.41 -14.67 -0.25
CA LEU A 38 -14.17 -13.90 -0.20
C LEU A 38 -14.07 -13.00 -1.42
N THR A 39 -13.41 -11.86 -1.28
CA THR A 39 -13.04 -11.03 -2.42
C THR A 39 -12.32 -11.85 -3.50
N CYS A 40 -12.47 -11.45 -4.77
CA CYS A 40 -11.89 -12.15 -5.93
C CYS A 40 -12.33 -13.60 -6.18
N SER A 41 -13.31 -14.12 -5.42
CA SER A 41 -13.85 -15.47 -5.63
C SER A 41 -15.26 -15.50 -6.21
N ASN A 42 -15.87 -14.33 -6.48
CA ASN A 42 -17.20 -14.23 -7.07
C ASN A 42 -17.14 -14.36 -8.61
N HIS A 43 -18.13 -15.05 -9.18
CA HIS A 43 -18.32 -15.12 -10.64
C HIS A 43 -19.38 -14.14 -11.15
N THR A 44 -20.08 -13.47 -10.24
CA THR A 44 -21.11 -12.46 -10.53
C THR A 44 -20.82 -11.20 -9.75
N ALA A 45 -20.97 -10.03 -10.37
CA ALA A 45 -20.74 -8.75 -9.72
C ALA A 45 -21.55 -8.62 -8.42
N ILE A 46 -20.87 -8.31 -7.31
CA ILE A 46 -21.50 -7.96 -6.04
C ILE A 46 -21.55 -6.43 -5.98
N VAL A 47 -22.75 -5.88 -5.92
CA VAL A 47 -23.00 -4.43 -6.01
C VAL A 47 -22.75 -3.72 -4.68
N ASP A 48 -22.85 -4.42 -3.56
CA ASP A 48 -22.65 -3.85 -2.22
C ASP A 48 -21.16 -3.59 -1.94
N THR A 49 -20.68 -2.40 -2.31
CA THR A 49 -19.28 -1.98 -2.17
C THR A 49 -18.85 -1.70 -0.73
N CYS A 50 -19.78 -1.66 0.23
CA CYS A 50 -19.44 -1.56 1.65
C CYS A 50 -19.13 -2.92 2.27
N CYS A 51 -19.68 -3.99 1.70
CA CYS A 51 -19.48 -5.35 2.19
C CYS A 51 -18.64 -6.23 1.27
N PHE A 52 -18.19 -5.72 0.13
CA PHE A 52 -17.36 -6.47 -0.81
C PHE A 52 -16.41 -5.54 -1.57
N GLU A 53 -15.11 -5.73 -1.35
CA GLU A 53 -14.08 -4.95 -2.02
C GLU A 53 -13.78 -5.49 -3.43
N HIS A 54 -13.96 -4.64 -4.45
CA HIS A 54 -13.70 -4.96 -5.85
C HIS A 54 -13.55 -3.66 -6.68
N PRO A 55 -12.59 -3.55 -7.62
CA PRO A 55 -11.68 -4.60 -8.08
C PRO A 55 -10.53 -4.91 -7.12
N GLY A 56 -10.20 -3.98 -6.21
CA GLY A 56 -9.09 -4.04 -5.23
C GLY A 56 -9.24 -5.08 -4.12
N GLY A 57 -9.68 -6.29 -4.45
CA GLY A 57 -10.05 -7.32 -3.49
C GLY A 57 -8.87 -8.07 -2.86
N ILE A 58 -7.64 -7.83 -3.31
CA ILE A 58 -6.44 -8.48 -2.78
C ILE A 58 -5.71 -7.46 -1.91
N MET A 59 -5.66 -7.71 -0.60
CA MET A 59 -5.01 -6.81 0.36
C MET A 59 -3.57 -7.25 0.62
N LEU A 60 -2.62 -6.37 0.31
CA LEU A 60 -1.20 -6.58 0.52
C LEU A 60 -0.76 -5.83 1.78
N GLN A 61 -0.33 -6.54 2.82
CA GLN A 61 0.43 -5.92 3.90
C GLN A 61 1.90 -5.92 3.48
N THR A 62 2.50 -4.74 3.37
CA THR A 62 3.87 -4.57 2.86
C THR A 62 4.80 -4.02 3.94
N GLN A 63 6.03 -4.50 3.96
CA GLN A 63 7.03 -4.14 4.97
C GLN A 63 8.36 -3.78 4.35
N PHE A 64 9.12 -2.92 5.03
CA PHE A 64 10.48 -2.52 4.69
C PHE A 64 11.52 -3.09 5.66
N TRP A 65 12.69 -3.37 5.11
CA TRP A 65 13.95 -3.42 5.83
C TRP A 65 14.87 -2.31 5.34
N ASP A 66 14.68 -1.13 5.92
CA ASP A 66 15.59 -0.01 5.71
C ASP A 66 16.77 -0.13 6.66
N TYR A 67 17.93 -0.43 6.09
CA TYR A 67 19.17 -0.62 6.84
C TYR A 67 20.14 0.57 6.71
N THR A 68 19.93 1.44 5.73
CA THR A 68 20.75 2.64 5.52
C THR A 68 19.99 3.87 6.02
N PRO A 69 20.54 4.65 6.98
CA PRO A 69 19.87 5.85 7.46
C PRO A 69 19.74 6.91 6.35
N PRO A 70 18.70 7.76 6.43
CA PRO A 70 18.45 8.82 5.47
C PRO A 70 19.68 9.69 5.18
N ARG A 71 19.67 10.36 4.03
CA ARG A 71 20.82 11.15 3.59
C ARG A 71 21.09 12.29 4.57
N GLY A 72 22.37 12.46 4.93
CA GLY A 72 22.81 13.51 5.85
C GLY A 72 22.94 13.03 7.29
N MET A 73 22.47 11.81 7.56
CA MET A 73 22.63 11.15 8.85
C MET A 73 23.86 10.24 8.88
N ASP A 74 24.47 10.08 10.04
CA ASP A 74 25.61 9.19 10.21
C ASP A 74 25.18 7.72 10.26
N SER A 75 26.01 6.87 9.67
CA SER A 75 25.91 5.41 9.77
C SER A 75 26.91 4.93 10.80
N GLY A 76 26.66 3.80 11.46
CA GLY A 76 27.58 3.29 12.46
C GLY A 76 26.96 2.24 13.38
N PRO A 77 27.56 2.02 14.56
CA PRO A 77 26.99 1.17 15.59
C PRO A 77 25.57 1.60 15.94
N TRP A 78 24.71 0.63 16.24
CA TRP A 78 23.31 0.88 16.62
C TRP A 78 23.21 1.85 17.80
N ASN A 79 22.29 2.80 17.71
CA ASN A 79 21.98 3.78 18.75
C ASN A 79 20.54 4.29 18.58
N ASP A 80 20.05 5.02 19.57
CA ASP A 80 18.68 5.53 19.63
C ASP A 80 18.34 6.47 18.45
N ASP A 81 19.32 7.21 17.92
CA ASP A 81 19.11 8.09 16.77
C ASP A 81 18.84 7.28 15.49
N LEU A 82 19.60 6.21 15.26
CA LEU A 82 19.32 5.26 14.17
C LEU A 82 17.97 4.56 14.35
N GLU A 83 17.62 4.17 15.57
CA GLU A 83 16.31 3.57 15.86
C GLU A 83 15.16 4.51 15.53
N LYS A 84 15.29 5.80 15.86
CA LYS A 84 14.28 6.81 15.55
C LYS A 84 13.98 6.91 14.05
N HIS A 85 14.97 6.69 13.18
CA HIS A 85 14.80 6.89 11.74
C HIS A 85 14.59 5.58 10.97
N LEU A 86 15.07 4.46 11.49
CA LEU A 86 15.00 3.16 10.82
C LEU A 86 14.02 2.19 11.49
N GLY A 87 13.47 2.54 12.65
CA GLY A 87 12.70 1.64 13.51
C GLY A 87 13.60 0.62 14.20
N PRO A 88 13.07 -0.27 15.07
CA PRO A 88 13.87 -1.20 15.84
C PRO A 88 14.81 -2.07 14.98
N ASN A 89 16.03 -2.36 15.46
CA ASN A 89 17.00 -3.18 14.73
C ASN A 89 16.66 -4.68 14.65
N THR A 90 15.58 -5.09 15.31
CA THR A 90 15.01 -6.45 15.31
C THR A 90 13.59 -6.47 14.75
N SER A 91 13.24 -5.46 13.94
CA SER A 91 11.93 -5.38 13.30
C SER A 91 12.06 -4.88 11.87
N PHE A 92 11.31 -5.50 10.95
CA PHE A 92 10.91 -4.80 9.74
C PHE A 92 9.98 -3.64 10.13
N THR A 93 9.79 -2.67 9.26
CA THR A 93 8.84 -1.56 9.45
C THR A 93 7.68 -1.71 8.48
N ASN A 94 6.50 -1.22 8.85
CA ASN A 94 5.37 -1.15 7.95
C ASN A 94 5.69 -0.23 6.76
N HIS A 95 5.30 -0.65 5.57
CA HIS A 95 5.30 0.19 4.36
C HIS A 95 3.86 0.59 4.05
N GLY A 96 2.91 -0.34 4.07
CA GLY A 96 1.49 0.00 3.89
C GLY A 96 0.56 -1.19 3.76
N LEU A 97 -0.70 -0.86 3.44
CA LEU A 97 -1.78 -1.81 3.17
C LEU A 97 -2.43 -1.46 1.83
N TRP A 98 -2.24 -2.30 0.81
CA TRP A 98 -2.59 -1.95 -0.57
C TRP A 98 -3.71 -2.82 -1.14
N PRO A 99 -4.73 -2.22 -1.78
CA PRO A 99 -5.75 -2.96 -2.51
C PRO A 99 -5.32 -3.24 -3.96
N ASP A 100 -4.76 -4.41 -4.21
CA ASP A 100 -4.51 -4.92 -5.55
C ASP A 100 -5.81 -5.46 -6.16
N ASN A 101 -5.93 -5.28 -7.47
CA ASN A 101 -7.00 -5.84 -8.25
C ASN A 101 -6.95 -7.37 -8.22
N CYS A 102 -8.10 -8.01 -8.41
CA CYS A 102 -8.20 -9.46 -8.50
C CYS A 102 -7.39 -10.09 -9.66
N ASP A 103 -6.95 -9.29 -10.64
CA ASP A 103 -6.08 -9.71 -11.74
C ASP A 103 -4.57 -9.52 -11.45
N GLY A 104 -4.22 -8.99 -10.27
CA GLY A 104 -2.85 -8.70 -9.84
C GLY A 104 -2.30 -7.35 -10.30
N GLY A 105 -3.07 -6.55 -11.05
CA GLY A 105 -2.80 -5.12 -11.22
C GLY A 105 -3.23 -4.33 -10.00
N TYR A 106 -3.16 -2.99 -10.04
CA TYR A 106 -3.66 -2.16 -8.94
C TYR A 106 -4.14 -0.78 -9.40
N GLN A 107 -5.03 -0.18 -8.62
CA GLN A 107 -5.43 1.22 -8.80
C GLN A 107 -4.59 2.14 -7.89
N GLN A 108 -4.49 3.41 -8.24
CA GLN A 108 -3.75 4.39 -7.45
C GLN A 108 -4.46 5.74 -7.49
N PHE A 109 -4.47 6.45 -6.36
CA PHE A 109 -5.04 7.80 -6.22
C PHE A 109 -6.51 7.88 -6.69
N CYS A 110 -7.34 6.94 -6.23
CA CYS A 110 -8.68 6.72 -6.79
C CYS A 110 -9.72 7.79 -6.44
N ASP A 111 -9.47 8.61 -5.42
CA ASP A 111 -10.38 9.68 -5.02
C ASP A 111 -9.60 10.90 -4.51
N SER A 112 -9.48 11.91 -5.37
CA SER A 112 -8.77 13.15 -5.02
C SER A 112 -9.51 13.98 -3.97
N SER A 113 -10.83 13.80 -3.81
CA SER A 113 -11.62 14.58 -2.85
C SER A 113 -11.40 14.13 -1.41
N ARG A 114 -10.87 12.92 -1.21
CA ARG A 114 -10.57 12.31 0.08
C ARG A 114 -9.09 12.33 0.43
N GLN A 115 -8.25 12.97 -0.39
CA GLN A 115 -6.83 13.06 -0.09
C GLN A 115 -6.60 13.92 1.16
N ILE A 116 -5.65 13.46 1.98
CA ILE A 116 -5.20 14.14 3.19
C ILE A 116 -3.84 14.78 2.97
N ASP A 117 -3.48 15.73 3.82
CA ASP A 117 -2.21 16.44 3.80
C ASP A 117 -1.56 16.60 5.17
N ASP A 118 -2.22 16.14 6.24
CA ASP A 118 -1.73 16.23 7.62
C ASP A 118 -2.29 15.05 8.45
N VAL A 119 -1.42 14.08 8.76
CA VAL A 119 -1.79 12.87 9.50
C VAL A 119 -1.69 13.11 11.01
N TYR A 120 -0.67 13.86 11.44
CA TYR A 120 -0.52 14.20 12.85
C TYR A 120 -1.74 14.94 13.38
N HIS A 121 -2.14 16.04 12.72
CA HIS A 121 -3.28 16.83 13.16
C HIS A 121 -4.57 16.02 13.18
N LEU A 122 -4.78 15.15 12.20
CA LEU A 122 -5.97 14.30 12.13
C LEU A 122 -6.00 13.32 13.32
N LEU A 123 -4.93 12.57 13.53
CA LEU A 123 -4.88 11.56 14.60
C LEU A 123 -4.75 12.17 16.00
N GLU A 124 -4.24 13.39 16.14
CA GLU A 124 -4.22 14.13 17.41
C GLU A 124 -5.54 14.85 17.74
N SER A 125 -6.48 14.89 16.79
CA SER A 125 -7.75 15.60 16.97
C SER A 125 -8.57 15.05 18.14
N ASP A 126 -9.45 15.90 18.68
CA ASP A 126 -10.34 15.52 19.80
C ASP A 126 -11.20 14.29 19.47
N GLN A 127 -11.58 14.11 18.19
CA GLN A 127 -12.38 12.96 17.72
C GLN A 127 -11.72 11.61 18.04
N PHE A 128 -10.38 11.54 18.01
CA PHE A 128 -9.65 10.29 18.25
C PHE A 128 -8.91 10.24 19.60
N ASN A 129 -9.13 11.24 20.46
CA ASN A 129 -8.43 11.33 21.74
C ASN A 129 -9.33 11.69 22.92
N ARG A 130 -10.61 12.01 22.69
CA ARG A 130 -11.60 12.24 23.74
C ARG A 130 -12.70 11.19 23.68
N GLY A 131 -13.01 10.62 24.84
CA GLY A 131 -14.08 9.62 24.99
C GLY A 131 -13.55 8.19 25.09
N ASP A 132 -14.47 7.30 25.46
CA ASP A 132 -14.26 5.86 25.57
C ASP A 132 -14.86 5.18 24.32
N GLY A 133 -14.23 4.11 23.81
CA GLY A 133 -14.78 3.30 22.70
C GLY A 133 -13.88 3.14 21.46
N LEU A 134 -12.72 3.79 21.40
CA LEU A 134 -11.69 3.50 20.40
C LEU A 134 -10.86 2.28 20.83
N GLU A 135 -10.44 1.45 19.87
CA GLU A 135 -9.52 0.35 20.12
C GLU A 135 -8.13 0.86 20.56
N ILE A 136 -7.68 1.97 19.96
CA ILE A 136 -6.44 2.67 20.28
C ILE A 136 -6.66 4.17 20.11
N ARG A 137 -6.18 5.01 21.03
CA ARG A 137 -6.30 6.47 20.84
C ARG A 137 -5.41 6.91 19.69
N GLY A 138 -5.80 7.97 18.99
CA GLY A 138 -5.03 8.45 17.84
C GLY A 138 -3.59 8.82 18.18
N LYS A 139 -3.33 9.38 19.37
CA LYS A 139 -1.96 9.61 19.87
C LYS A 139 -1.15 8.33 20.08
N ASP A 140 -1.75 7.30 20.66
CA ASP A 140 -1.04 6.03 20.88
C ASP A 140 -0.79 5.32 19.53
N LEU A 141 -1.71 5.44 18.57
CA LEU A 141 -1.53 4.96 17.20
C LEU A 141 -0.40 5.72 16.48
N LEU A 142 -0.31 7.04 16.66
CA LEU A 142 0.80 7.83 16.12
C LEU A 142 2.15 7.42 16.71
N GLU A 143 2.23 7.09 18.01
CA GLU A 143 3.45 6.57 18.62
C GLU A 143 3.88 5.23 17.99
N ASP A 144 2.92 4.33 17.74
CA ASP A 144 3.17 3.08 17.04
C ASP A 144 3.64 3.31 15.59
N MET A 145 3.00 4.23 14.88
CA MET A 145 3.38 4.60 13.50
C MET A 145 4.76 5.26 13.45
N ASP A 146 5.06 6.18 14.35
CA ASP A 146 6.38 6.84 14.44
C ASP A 146 7.48 5.82 14.70
N LYS A 147 7.22 4.77 15.47
CA LYS A 147 8.20 3.71 15.75
C LYS A 147 8.36 2.71 14.61
N PHE A 148 7.25 2.32 13.97
CA PHE A 148 7.22 1.15 13.11
C PHE A 148 6.83 1.41 11.66
N TRP A 149 6.40 2.60 11.27
CA TRP A 149 6.04 2.94 9.88
C TRP A 149 6.99 4.01 9.33
N LYS A 150 8.25 3.63 9.17
CA LYS A 150 9.34 4.55 8.82
C LYS A 150 9.47 4.77 7.31
N SER A 151 9.86 5.99 6.98
CA SER A 151 10.19 6.44 5.63
C SER A 151 11.67 6.29 5.34
N ASN A 152 11.96 5.70 4.18
CA ASN A 152 13.32 5.60 3.64
C ASN A 152 13.93 6.97 3.24
N THR A 153 13.14 8.06 3.30
CA THR A 153 13.61 9.43 3.03
C THR A 153 13.87 10.24 4.30
N GLY A 154 13.43 9.75 5.45
CA GLY A 154 13.48 10.47 6.75
C GLY A 154 12.31 11.41 7.01
N ASP A 155 11.31 11.42 6.12
CA ASP A 155 10.03 12.13 6.30
C ASP A 155 8.91 11.09 6.33
N ASP A 156 8.53 10.69 7.55
CA ASP A 156 7.56 9.62 7.81
C ASP A 156 6.13 10.05 7.49
N GLU A 157 5.77 11.28 7.82
CA GLU A 157 4.41 11.78 7.55
C GLU A 157 4.14 11.88 6.05
N SER A 158 5.11 12.35 5.26
CA SER A 158 4.97 12.33 3.81
C SER A 158 4.73 10.92 3.27
N LEU A 159 5.32 9.87 3.88
CA LEU A 159 5.01 8.49 3.53
C LEU A 159 3.58 8.13 3.93
N TRP A 160 3.15 8.43 5.15
CA TRP A 160 1.79 8.10 5.60
C TRP A 160 0.72 8.75 4.71
N ILE A 161 0.87 10.05 4.42
CA ILE A 161 0.04 10.78 3.46
C ILE A 161 0.03 10.08 2.10
N HIS A 162 1.20 9.65 1.61
CA HIS A 162 1.31 8.91 0.36
C HIS A 162 0.51 7.60 0.39
N GLU A 163 0.67 6.81 1.44
CA GLU A 163 0.02 5.52 1.60
C GLU A 163 -1.50 5.67 1.63
N PHE A 164 -2.02 6.64 2.38
CA PHE A 164 -3.46 6.90 2.37
C PHE A 164 -3.94 7.38 0.99
N ASN A 165 -3.31 8.44 0.46
CA ASN A 165 -3.77 9.09 -0.77
C ASN A 165 -3.68 8.17 -1.98
N LYS A 166 -2.64 7.34 -2.07
CA LYS A 166 -2.42 6.43 -3.19
C LYS A 166 -3.24 5.15 -3.06
N HIS A 167 -3.26 4.54 -1.88
CA HIS A 167 -3.78 3.19 -1.68
C HIS A 167 -5.13 3.19 -0.97
N ALA A 168 -5.27 3.85 0.18
CA ALA A 168 -6.52 3.83 0.96
C ALA A 168 -7.70 4.46 0.22
N THR A 169 -7.47 5.51 -0.58
CA THR A 169 -8.53 6.12 -1.41
C THR A 169 -9.13 5.16 -2.43
N CYS A 170 -8.44 4.05 -2.74
CA CYS A 170 -8.90 2.99 -3.63
C CYS A 170 -9.72 1.90 -2.92
N ILE A 171 -9.80 1.92 -1.59
CA ILE A 171 -10.58 0.96 -0.81
C ILE A 171 -12.02 1.47 -0.70
N LYS A 172 -12.96 0.78 -1.34
CA LYS A 172 -14.37 1.18 -1.38
C LYS A 172 -15.10 0.91 -0.07
N THR A 173 -14.70 -0.14 0.64
CA THR A 173 -15.35 -0.60 1.87
C THR A 173 -15.16 0.33 3.08
N ILE A 174 -14.30 1.35 2.96
CA ILE A 174 -14.06 2.41 3.97
C ILE A 174 -14.46 3.81 3.45
N ARG A 175 -15.36 3.89 2.48
CA ARG A 175 -15.90 5.19 2.06
C ARG A 175 -16.91 5.75 3.07
N PRO A 176 -17.12 7.08 3.15
CA PRO A 176 -18.04 7.69 4.10
C PRO A 176 -19.45 7.10 4.10
N GLU A 177 -19.97 6.73 2.93
CA GLU A 177 -21.29 6.11 2.81
C GLU A 177 -21.41 4.78 3.58
N CYS A 178 -20.30 4.05 3.75
CA CYS A 178 -20.28 2.80 4.50
C CYS A 178 -20.36 3.04 6.00
N TYR A 179 -19.68 4.07 6.50
CA TYR A 179 -19.82 4.50 7.88
C TYR A 179 -21.23 5.01 8.17
N ALA A 180 -21.76 5.89 7.30
CA ALA A 180 -23.12 6.42 7.43
C ALA A 180 -24.18 5.30 7.44
N ARG A 181 -23.96 4.21 6.68
CA ARG A 181 -24.85 3.04 6.67
C ARG A 181 -24.91 2.32 8.02
N TRP A 182 -23.79 2.24 8.74
CA TRP A 182 -23.69 1.49 10.00
C TRP A 182 -23.72 2.39 11.24
N ASP A 183 -23.75 3.70 11.06
CA ASP A 183 -23.89 4.62 12.17
C ASP A 183 -25.27 4.47 12.80
N ARG A 184 -25.29 3.97 14.04
CA ARG A 184 -26.49 3.84 14.88
C ARG A 184 -26.55 4.94 15.94
N SER A 185 -25.62 5.90 15.89
CA SER A 185 -25.57 7.02 16.80
C SER A 185 -26.82 7.89 16.67
N SER A 186 -27.33 8.38 17.82
CA SER A 186 -28.33 9.43 17.85
C SER A 186 -27.76 10.81 17.49
N VAL A 187 -26.43 10.92 17.37
CA VAL A 187 -25.72 12.15 16.98
C VAL A 187 -25.46 12.10 15.47
N THR A 188 -25.99 13.09 14.76
CA THR A 188 -25.74 13.25 13.32
C THR A 188 -24.29 13.63 13.08
N ARG A 189 -23.50 12.70 12.53
CA ARG A 189 -22.16 12.99 11.98
C ARG A 189 -22.27 13.48 10.54
N ASN A 190 -21.35 14.36 10.14
CA ASN A 190 -21.26 14.81 8.75
C ASN A 190 -20.31 13.91 7.95
N VAL A 191 -20.24 14.11 6.63
CA VAL A 191 -19.36 13.32 5.73
C VAL A 191 -17.88 13.48 6.10
N GLU A 192 -17.46 14.67 6.53
CA GLU A 192 -16.08 14.95 6.91
C GLU A 192 -15.64 14.15 8.15
N ASP A 193 -16.53 13.97 9.13
CA ASP A 193 -16.27 13.15 10.32
C ASP A 193 -16.07 11.68 9.95
N TYR A 194 -16.83 11.17 8.97
CA TYR A 194 -16.67 9.82 8.46
C TYR A 194 -15.40 9.66 7.62
N ASP A 195 -15.02 10.66 6.81
CA ASP A 195 -13.74 10.64 6.11
C ASP A 195 -12.56 10.59 7.09
N LYS A 196 -12.60 11.40 8.16
CA LYS A 196 -11.60 11.33 9.24
C LYS A 196 -11.58 9.96 9.90
N THR A 197 -12.76 9.37 10.14
CA THR A 197 -12.86 8.01 10.71
C THR A 197 -12.22 6.97 9.78
N ALA A 198 -12.42 7.09 8.47
CA ALA A 198 -11.79 6.23 7.48
C ALA A 198 -10.27 6.32 7.48
N VAL A 199 -9.72 7.52 7.67
CA VAL A 199 -8.28 7.73 7.80
C VAL A 199 -7.74 7.04 9.05
N TYR A 200 -8.38 7.26 10.20
CA TYR A 200 -8.01 6.59 11.45
C TYR A 200 -8.07 5.06 11.33
N ASP A 201 -9.17 4.52 10.80
CA ASP A 201 -9.36 3.07 10.66
C ASP A 201 -8.34 2.45 9.70
N TYR A 202 -8.01 3.11 8.58
CA TYR A 202 -6.99 2.62 7.66
C TYR A 202 -5.66 2.41 8.37
N TYR A 203 -5.18 3.42 9.11
CA TYR A 203 -3.91 3.33 9.83
C TYR A 203 -3.96 2.29 10.95
N ARG A 204 -5.04 2.26 11.74
CA ARG A 204 -5.24 1.25 12.80
C ARG A 204 -5.17 -0.16 12.21
N ILE A 205 -5.94 -0.43 11.16
CA ILE A 205 -6.06 -1.75 10.54
C ILE A 205 -4.73 -2.17 9.91
N ALA A 206 -4.07 -1.26 9.19
CA ALA A 206 -2.76 -1.52 8.59
C ALA A 206 -1.70 -1.86 9.65
N MET A 207 -1.64 -1.09 10.74
CA MET A 207 -0.70 -1.33 11.85
C MET A 207 -1.00 -2.63 12.59
N LYS A 208 -2.27 -2.93 12.86
CA LYS A 208 -2.69 -4.18 13.52
C LYS A 208 -2.36 -5.41 12.68
N LEU A 209 -2.60 -5.37 11.36
CA LEU A 209 -2.22 -6.46 10.46
C LEU A 209 -0.70 -6.61 10.38
N TYR A 210 0.04 -5.49 10.27
CA TYR A 210 1.52 -5.48 10.32
C TYR A 210 2.05 -6.14 11.61
N GLN A 211 1.54 -5.76 12.78
CA GLN A 211 1.97 -6.30 14.07
C GLN A 211 1.71 -7.81 14.19
N SER A 212 0.70 -8.33 13.48
CA SER A 212 0.44 -9.78 13.42
C SER A 212 1.44 -10.57 12.55
N LEU A 213 2.25 -9.88 11.74
CA LEU A 213 3.17 -10.44 10.75
C LEU A 213 4.63 -10.08 11.09
N ASP A 214 5.19 -10.72 12.13
CA ASP A 214 6.57 -10.49 12.56
C ASP A 214 7.59 -11.15 11.63
N THR A 215 7.95 -10.44 10.55
CA THR A 215 8.89 -10.93 9.54
C THR A 215 10.29 -11.18 10.10
N PHE A 216 10.77 -10.34 11.03
CA PHE A 216 12.09 -10.52 11.60
C PHE A 216 12.17 -11.85 12.36
N LYS A 217 11.20 -12.14 13.22
CA LYS A 217 11.14 -13.43 13.93
C LYS A 217 10.96 -14.61 12.99
N ALA A 218 10.18 -14.46 11.92
CA ALA A 218 10.01 -15.50 10.90
C ALA A 218 11.36 -15.88 10.27
N LEU A 219 12.18 -14.90 9.92
CA LEU A 219 13.53 -15.11 9.36
C LEU A 219 14.51 -15.64 10.42
N GLU A 220 14.50 -15.07 11.62
CA GLU A 220 15.38 -15.44 12.73
C GLU A 220 15.23 -16.92 13.12
N LYS A 221 13.99 -17.44 13.14
CA LYS A 221 13.69 -18.85 13.42
C LYS A 221 14.42 -19.82 12.48
N HIS A 222 14.76 -19.37 11.27
CA HIS A 222 15.52 -20.13 10.27
C HIS A 222 17.00 -19.72 10.19
N ASN A 223 17.51 -19.03 11.21
CA ASN A 223 18.87 -18.50 11.29
C ASN A 223 19.23 -17.52 10.15
N ILE A 224 18.20 -16.82 9.64
CA ILE A 224 18.34 -15.71 8.70
C ILE A 224 18.32 -14.42 9.52
N VAL A 225 19.49 -14.01 9.98
CA VAL A 225 19.69 -12.82 10.81
C VAL A 225 20.55 -11.80 10.09
N PRO A 226 20.50 -10.51 10.48
CA PRO A 226 21.28 -9.49 9.81
C PRO A 226 22.80 -9.77 9.89
N SER A 227 23.50 -9.61 8.77
CA SER A 227 24.93 -9.85 8.66
C SER A 227 25.58 -9.00 7.56
N THR A 228 26.83 -8.60 7.79
CA THR A 228 27.66 -7.92 6.78
C THR A 228 28.45 -8.90 5.91
N THR A 229 28.49 -10.18 6.27
CA THR A 229 29.34 -11.20 5.62
C THR A 229 28.55 -12.43 5.18
N LYS A 230 27.53 -12.84 5.94
CA LYS A 230 26.65 -13.95 5.57
C LYS A 230 25.63 -13.48 4.54
N SER A 231 25.43 -14.31 3.52
CA SER A 231 24.37 -14.16 2.53
C SER A 231 23.46 -15.38 2.54
N TYR A 232 22.32 -15.24 1.88
CA TYR A 232 21.25 -16.23 1.86
C TYR A 232 20.82 -16.51 0.43
N THR A 233 20.18 -17.66 0.24
CA THR A 233 19.51 -18.02 -1.00
C THR A 233 18.06 -17.54 -0.99
N ARG A 234 17.50 -17.38 -2.19
CA ARG A 234 16.10 -17.00 -2.37
C ARG A 234 15.18 -18.08 -1.79
N GLU A 235 15.56 -19.35 -1.91
CA GLU A 235 14.83 -20.49 -1.41
C GLU A 235 14.78 -20.52 0.13
N GLU A 236 15.90 -20.23 0.82
CA GLU A 236 15.93 -20.12 2.29
C GLU A 236 14.97 -19.04 2.80
N ILE A 237 15.05 -17.84 2.22
CA ILE A 237 14.16 -16.71 2.60
C ILE A 237 12.70 -17.07 2.31
N SER A 238 12.41 -17.62 1.13
CA SER A 238 11.05 -18.01 0.75
C SER A 238 10.46 -19.05 1.70
N GLN A 239 11.25 -20.06 2.12
CA GLN A 239 10.80 -21.10 3.05
C GLN A 239 10.54 -20.51 4.45
N ALA A 240 11.44 -19.65 4.93
CA ALA A 240 11.30 -19.02 6.23
C ALA A 240 10.00 -18.21 6.33
N LEU A 241 9.75 -17.33 5.35
CA LEU A 241 8.55 -16.50 5.30
C LEU A 241 7.27 -17.33 5.13
N SER A 242 7.27 -18.31 4.24
CA SER A 242 6.07 -19.15 3.99
C SER A 242 5.69 -19.95 5.23
N SER A 243 6.66 -20.47 5.98
CA SER A 243 6.41 -21.24 7.21
C SER A 243 5.76 -20.41 8.33
N ALA A 244 5.94 -19.09 8.32
CA ALA A 244 5.31 -18.16 9.26
C ALA A 244 3.95 -17.64 8.75
N PHE A 245 3.60 -17.92 7.49
CA PHE A 245 2.43 -17.37 6.81
C PHE A 245 1.52 -18.47 6.24
N GLN A 246 1.20 -19.47 7.08
CA GLN A 246 0.25 -20.55 6.75
C GLN A 246 0.62 -21.32 5.46
N ASP A 247 1.92 -21.53 5.26
CA ASP A 247 2.51 -22.17 4.08
C ASP A 247 2.17 -21.48 2.76
N LYS A 248 1.78 -20.20 2.81
CA LYS A 248 1.54 -19.37 1.63
C LYS A 248 2.81 -18.72 1.14
N LYS A 249 2.95 -18.64 -0.18
CA LYS A 249 4.08 -17.96 -0.82
C LYS A 249 4.05 -16.48 -0.49
N VAL A 250 5.12 -15.99 0.11
CA VAL A 250 5.34 -14.55 0.38
C VAL A 250 6.23 -13.96 -0.72
N PHE A 251 5.88 -12.77 -1.21
CA PHE A 251 6.71 -12.06 -2.17
C PHE A 251 7.72 -11.16 -1.45
N PHE A 252 8.93 -11.07 -1.99
CA PHE A 252 9.95 -10.18 -1.46
C PHE A 252 10.84 -9.61 -2.55
N LYS A 253 11.44 -8.45 -2.29
CA LYS A 253 12.33 -7.75 -3.21
C LYS A 253 13.68 -7.46 -2.57
N CYS A 254 14.66 -7.34 -3.44
CA CYS A 254 15.99 -6.88 -3.10
C CYS A 254 16.22 -5.48 -3.65
N ASP A 255 16.99 -4.69 -2.92
CA ASP A 255 17.45 -3.40 -3.38
C ASP A 255 18.59 -3.53 -4.42
N ARG A 256 19.14 -2.39 -4.83
CA ARG A 256 20.26 -2.31 -5.78
C ARG A 256 21.57 -2.92 -5.25
N SER A 257 21.69 -3.10 -3.94
CA SER A 257 22.83 -3.74 -3.27
C SER A 257 22.65 -5.25 -3.14
N ARG A 258 21.60 -5.84 -3.74
CA ARG A 258 21.20 -7.24 -3.56
C ARG A 258 20.83 -7.57 -2.10
N SER A 259 20.42 -6.57 -1.32
CA SER A 259 19.96 -6.77 0.05
C SER A 259 18.44 -6.94 0.07
N LEU A 260 17.94 -7.87 0.88
CA LEU A 260 16.52 -8.00 1.21
C LEU A 260 16.00 -6.63 1.70
N ASN A 261 14.88 -6.17 1.13
CA ASN A 261 14.37 -4.82 1.38
C ASN A 261 12.85 -4.74 1.53
N GLU A 262 12.05 -5.44 0.71
CA GLU A 262 10.58 -5.41 0.84
C GLU A 262 10.01 -6.81 1.01
N ILE A 263 8.95 -6.93 1.82
CA ILE A 263 8.19 -8.18 2.05
C ILE A 263 6.71 -7.89 1.92
N TRP A 264 6.00 -8.65 1.08
CA TRP A 264 4.58 -8.43 0.78
C TRP A 264 3.76 -9.69 1.07
N TYR A 265 2.80 -9.56 1.98
CA TYR A 265 1.88 -10.61 2.41
C TYR A 265 0.49 -10.40 1.81
N TYR A 266 -0.01 -11.40 1.10
CA TYR A 266 -1.23 -11.29 0.31
C TYR A 266 -2.42 -11.89 1.06
N HIS A 267 -3.55 -11.19 1.04
CA HIS A 267 -4.77 -11.59 1.71
C HIS A 267 -5.99 -11.35 0.81
N LEU A 268 -7.00 -12.20 0.94
CA LEU A 268 -8.37 -11.85 0.57
C LEU A 268 -9.11 -11.30 1.79
N LEU A 269 -10.15 -10.52 1.55
CA LEU A 269 -11.04 -10.02 2.59
C LEU A 269 -12.35 -10.81 2.61
N LYS A 270 -12.89 -11.00 3.81
CA LYS A 270 -14.28 -11.39 4.00
C LYS A 270 -15.09 -10.22 4.55
N GLY A 271 -15.96 -9.65 3.73
CA GLY A 271 -16.76 -8.49 4.12
C GLY A 271 -16.05 -7.16 3.85
N SER A 272 -16.28 -6.18 4.72
CA SER A 272 -15.61 -4.88 4.71
C SER A 272 -14.18 -4.98 5.21
N LEU A 273 -13.29 -4.07 4.79
CA LEU A 273 -12.00 -3.90 5.48
C LEU A 273 -12.17 -3.69 6.99
N LEU A 274 -13.24 -2.99 7.41
CA LEU A 274 -13.54 -2.74 8.82
C LEU A 274 -13.86 -4.00 9.63
N SER A 275 -14.15 -5.11 8.97
CA SER A 275 -14.36 -6.40 9.62
C SER A 275 -13.05 -7.10 9.97
N GLU A 276 -11.92 -6.64 9.40
CA GLU A 276 -10.56 -7.15 9.67
C GLU A 276 -10.41 -8.66 9.46
N ASP A 277 -11.27 -9.28 8.64
CA ASP A 277 -11.23 -10.72 8.31
C ASP A 277 -10.36 -10.95 7.08
N PHE A 278 -9.04 -10.96 7.29
CA PHE A 278 -8.02 -11.25 6.29
C PHE A 278 -7.77 -12.76 6.17
N ARG A 279 -7.74 -13.27 4.93
CA ARG A 279 -7.42 -14.67 4.61
C ARG A 279 -6.16 -14.75 3.76
N ALA A 280 -5.10 -15.32 4.32
CA ALA A 280 -3.82 -15.48 3.64
C ALA A 280 -3.95 -16.25 2.31
N ILE A 281 -3.31 -15.76 1.27
CA ILE A 281 -3.19 -16.41 -0.04
C ILE A 281 -1.75 -16.39 -0.52
N ASP A 282 -1.45 -17.18 -1.54
CA ASP A 282 -0.16 -17.12 -2.23
C ASP A 282 0.01 -15.77 -2.94
N ALA A 283 1.22 -15.22 -2.88
CA ALA A 283 1.57 -14.02 -3.60
C ALA A 283 1.39 -14.17 -5.11
N LEU A 284 0.83 -13.13 -5.74
CA LEU A 284 0.53 -13.12 -7.16
C LEU A 284 1.70 -12.58 -8.02
N GLY A 285 1.71 -12.99 -9.29
CA GLY A 285 2.04 -12.10 -10.41
C GLY A 285 3.48 -11.67 -10.69
N ALA A 286 4.47 -11.85 -9.80
CA ALA A 286 5.86 -11.47 -10.12
C ALA A 286 6.90 -12.43 -9.52
N THR A 287 7.96 -12.68 -10.29
CA THR A 287 9.20 -13.26 -9.74
C THR A 287 9.94 -12.17 -8.97
N SER A 288 10.37 -12.49 -7.76
CA SER A 288 11.28 -11.64 -6.98
C SER A 288 12.46 -11.18 -7.85
N ASN A 289 12.84 -9.91 -7.72
CA ASN A 289 14.05 -9.37 -8.36
C ASN A 289 15.33 -9.76 -7.59
N CYS A 290 15.20 -10.45 -6.46
CA CYS A 290 16.34 -11.00 -5.75
C CYS A 290 17.03 -12.08 -6.59
N PRO A 291 18.38 -12.15 -6.58
CA PRO A 291 19.13 -13.23 -7.19
C PRO A 291 18.80 -14.57 -6.52
N ALA A 292 19.13 -15.70 -7.17
CA ALA A 292 18.94 -17.02 -6.58
C ALA A 292 19.79 -17.22 -5.31
N ASP A 293 20.99 -16.63 -5.27
CA ASP A 293 21.93 -16.70 -4.16
C ASP A 293 22.61 -15.35 -3.89
N GLY A 294 23.37 -15.29 -2.79
CA GLY A 294 24.12 -14.09 -2.43
C GLY A 294 23.23 -12.92 -2.06
N ILE A 295 22.03 -13.17 -1.54
CA ILE A 295 21.13 -12.15 -1.01
C ILE A 295 21.68 -11.70 0.35
N MET A 296 21.92 -10.40 0.50
CA MET A 296 22.36 -9.84 1.78
C MET A 296 21.16 -9.51 2.66
N PHE A 297 21.35 -9.57 3.98
CA PHE A 297 20.41 -9.03 4.95
C PHE A 297 21.21 -8.13 5.88
N TYR A 298 21.45 -6.89 5.49
CA TYR A 298 22.39 -6.04 6.21
C TYR A 298 21.83 -5.57 7.57
N PRO A 299 22.66 -5.44 8.63
CA PRO A 299 22.23 -4.81 9.88
C PRO A 299 21.83 -3.35 9.65
N LYS A 300 20.79 -2.89 10.34
CA LYS A 300 20.42 -1.48 10.31
C LYS A 300 21.57 -0.60 10.82
N GLY A 301 21.76 0.55 10.19
CA GLY A 301 22.92 1.43 10.37
C GLY A 301 24.10 1.11 9.45
N TYR A 302 24.07 0.02 8.67
CA TYR A 302 25.14 -0.34 7.75
C TYR A 302 25.04 0.38 6.40
N ARG A 303 26.20 0.76 5.83
CA ARG A 303 26.32 1.31 4.47
C ARG A 303 27.26 0.44 3.62
N PRO A 304 26.74 -0.31 2.63
CA PRO A 304 27.54 -1.14 1.74
C PRO A 304 28.53 -0.27 0.94
N GLY A 305 29.80 -0.67 0.94
CA GLY A 305 30.92 0.12 0.43
C GLY A 305 30.98 0.40 -1.07
N ASN A 306 29.94 0.12 -1.86
CA ASN A 306 29.93 0.36 -3.32
C ASN A 306 28.57 0.83 -3.90
N GLY A 307 27.61 1.23 -3.06
CA GLY A 307 26.35 1.80 -3.53
C GLY A 307 26.47 3.31 -3.72
N ARG A 308 26.25 3.81 -4.95
CA ARG A 308 25.96 5.24 -5.19
C ARG A 308 25.01 5.73 -4.10
N LYS A 309 25.38 6.84 -3.42
CA LYS A 309 24.54 7.54 -2.44
C LYS A 309 23.07 7.50 -2.90
N PRO A 310 22.11 7.05 -2.07
CA PRO A 310 20.69 7.27 -2.35
C PRO A 310 20.52 8.72 -2.77
N GLY A 311 20.03 8.93 -4.01
CA GLY A 311 19.69 10.26 -4.45
C GLY A 311 18.59 10.78 -3.55
N ASN A 312 18.57 12.08 -3.25
CA ASN A 312 17.37 12.70 -2.72
C ASN A 312 16.23 12.39 -3.70
N PRO A 313 15.14 11.75 -3.27
CA PRO A 313 13.86 12.06 -3.86
C PRO A 313 13.47 13.45 -3.37
N GLY A 314 12.94 14.29 -4.26
CA GLY A 314 12.32 15.56 -3.84
C GLY A 314 13.17 16.83 -3.92
N ASN A 315 14.48 16.78 -4.19
CA ASN A 315 15.27 18.00 -4.40
C ASN A 315 16.06 17.97 -5.71
N GLY A 316 15.42 18.48 -6.78
CA GLY A 316 16.07 19.12 -7.93
C GLY A 316 17.04 18.29 -8.79
N LYS A 317 17.16 16.97 -8.63
CA LYS A 317 17.89 16.17 -9.61
C LYS A 317 17.07 16.10 -10.90
N PRO A 318 17.63 16.50 -12.06
CA PRO A 318 16.96 16.26 -13.32
C PRO A 318 16.79 14.75 -13.47
N GLY A 319 15.54 14.29 -13.60
CA GLY A 319 15.25 12.88 -13.85
C GLY A 319 16.02 12.35 -15.07
N ILE A 320 16.08 11.03 -15.23
CA ILE A 320 16.73 10.42 -16.39
C ILE A 320 16.01 10.93 -17.64
N ARG A 321 16.73 11.61 -18.53
CA ARG A 321 16.14 12.15 -19.76
C ARG A 321 16.15 11.09 -20.85
N GLY A 322 15.03 10.97 -21.55
CA GLY A 322 14.90 10.01 -22.64
C GLY A 322 13.72 10.27 -23.55
N ILE A 323 13.56 9.38 -24.50
CA ILE A 323 12.42 9.31 -25.42
C ILE A 323 11.71 7.97 -25.26
N ILE A 324 10.43 7.89 -25.59
CA ILE A 324 9.67 6.65 -25.48
C ILE A 324 9.36 6.12 -26.88
N ARG A 325 9.80 4.90 -27.16
CA ARG A 325 9.56 4.16 -28.41
C ARG A 325 8.52 3.06 -28.19
N ILE A 326 7.79 2.72 -29.24
CA ILE A 326 6.81 1.64 -29.25
C ILE A 326 7.51 0.36 -29.71
N SER A 327 7.39 -0.74 -28.96
CA SER A 327 7.92 -2.04 -29.41
C SER A 327 7.02 -2.65 -30.48
N GLY A 328 7.59 -3.32 -31.49
CA GLY A 328 6.81 -4.03 -32.51
C GLY A 328 6.17 -3.14 -33.57
N PHE A 329 6.08 -1.83 -33.33
CA PHE A 329 5.52 -0.86 -34.28
C PHE A 329 6.43 0.35 -34.48
N SER A 330 6.24 1.07 -35.59
CA SER A 330 6.96 2.32 -35.84
C SER A 330 6.36 3.47 -35.01
N GLY A 331 7.23 4.33 -34.48
CA GLY A 331 6.82 5.60 -33.90
C GLY A 331 7.41 5.90 -32.53
N MET A 332 6.72 6.78 -31.81
CA MET A 332 7.09 7.24 -30.47
C MET A 332 5.87 7.79 -29.73
N ILE A 333 6.01 7.89 -28.41
CA ILE A 333 5.13 8.74 -27.60
C ILE A 333 5.57 10.20 -27.73
N ILE A 334 4.61 11.08 -27.91
CA ILE A 334 4.80 12.52 -28.03
C ILE A 334 4.36 13.25 -26.75
N ARG A 335 4.62 14.56 -26.69
CA ARG A 335 4.61 15.36 -25.44
C ARG A 335 3.33 15.23 -24.60
N ASN A 336 2.17 14.99 -25.21
CA ASN A 336 0.87 14.86 -24.54
C ASN A 336 0.54 13.43 -24.10
N GLY A 337 1.41 12.44 -24.34
CA GLY A 337 1.18 11.03 -23.97
C GLY A 337 0.69 10.14 -25.11
N HIS A 338 0.41 10.71 -26.29
CA HIS A 338 -0.14 9.96 -27.43
C HIS A 338 0.95 9.32 -28.30
N TRP A 339 0.58 8.30 -29.08
CA TRP A 339 1.44 7.67 -30.07
C TRP A 339 1.33 8.35 -31.43
N MET A 340 2.48 8.63 -32.06
CA MET A 340 2.59 8.97 -33.48
C MET A 340 3.53 8.02 -34.22
N SER A 341 3.21 7.66 -35.45
CA SER A 341 4.04 6.77 -36.28
C SER A 341 5.32 7.42 -36.81
N SER A 342 5.34 8.75 -36.95
CA SER A 342 6.43 9.52 -37.56
C SER A 342 6.48 10.94 -37.00
N GLY A 343 7.67 11.55 -36.89
CA GLY A 343 7.85 12.89 -36.34
C GLY A 343 9.05 12.98 -35.38
N THR A 344 9.15 14.09 -34.66
CA THR A 344 10.22 14.32 -33.67
C THR A 344 9.81 13.76 -32.31
N PRO A 345 10.61 12.85 -31.71
CA PRO A 345 10.34 12.35 -30.37
C PRO A 345 10.28 13.47 -29.33
N ALA A 346 9.32 13.38 -28.41
CA ALA A 346 9.31 14.26 -27.25
C ALA A 346 10.31 13.78 -26.21
N ASN A 347 10.93 14.72 -25.51
CA ASN A 347 11.75 14.41 -24.35
C ASN A 347 10.85 14.20 -23.12
N PHE A 348 11.19 13.17 -22.36
CA PHE A 348 10.60 12.83 -21.08
C PHE A 348 11.69 12.76 -20.02
N ASN A 349 11.32 13.12 -18.79
CA ASN A 349 12.13 12.89 -17.61
C ASN A 349 11.47 11.77 -16.81
N LEU A 350 12.24 10.74 -16.51
CA LEU A 350 11.89 9.69 -15.57
C LEU A 350 12.50 10.06 -14.20
N ILE A 351 11.65 10.48 -13.27
CA ILE A 351 12.05 11.08 -11.99
C ILE A 351 11.73 10.06 -10.90
N GLU A 352 12.70 9.71 -10.05
CA GLU A 352 12.46 8.84 -8.90
C GLU A 352 11.41 9.48 -7.99
N ALA A 353 10.32 8.76 -7.70
CA ALA A 353 9.32 9.23 -6.75
C ALA A 353 9.76 8.91 -5.30
N PRO A 354 9.30 9.68 -4.29
CA PRO A 354 9.80 9.57 -2.93
C PRO A 354 9.77 8.17 -2.31
N PHE A 355 8.68 7.44 -2.54
CA PHE A 355 8.42 6.16 -1.87
C PHE A 355 8.46 4.98 -2.85
N GLY A 356 9.28 5.09 -3.90
CA GLY A 356 9.43 4.07 -4.93
C GLY A 356 8.73 4.41 -6.25
N ASN A 357 9.02 3.64 -7.29
CA ASN A 357 8.60 3.90 -8.68
C ASN A 357 9.07 5.27 -9.22
N TYR A 358 8.51 5.68 -10.36
CA TYR A 358 8.93 6.87 -11.07
C TYR A 358 7.75 7.74 -11.48
N TYR A 359 7.93 9.06 -11.37
CA TYR A 359 7.13 10.01 -12.12
C TYR A 359 7.65 10.12 -13.55
N LEU A 360 6.73 10.09 -14.51
CA LEU A 360 7.03 10.39 -15.91
C LEU A 360 6.56 11.82 -16.22
N LYS A 361 7.47 12.66 -16.70
CA LYS A 361 7.19 14.08 -16.98
C LYS A 361 7.63 14.48 -18.37
N SER A 362 6.75 15.10 -19.13
CA SER A 362 7.07 15.79 -20.38
C SER A 362 7.15 17.31 -20.15
N ARG A 363 7.43 18.08 -21.20
CA ARG A 363 7.36 19.55 -21.12
C ARG A 363 5.96 20.11 -20.85
N THR A 364 4.89 19.32 -21.03
CA THR A 364 3.51 19.76 -20.82
C THR A 364 2.97 19.41 -19.44
N GLY A 365 3.64 18.54 -18.68
CA GLY A 365 3.25 18.15 -17.32
C GLY A 365 3.66 16.73 -16.98
N TYR A 366 3.24 16.28 -15.80
CA TYR A 366 3.33 14.87 -15.41
C TYR A 366 2.34 14.04 -16.21
N CYS A 367 2.67 12.77 -16.40
CA CYS A 367 1.87 11.80 -17.14
C CYS A 367 1.04 10.93 -16.19
N GLY A 368 -0.08 10.43 -16.70
CA GLY A 368 -0.94 9.46 -16.01
C GLY A 368 -2.21 9.18 -16.81
N PRO A 369 -2.99 8.15 -16.43
CA PRO A 369 -4.29 7.90 -17.03
C PRO A 369 -5.24 9.07 -16.79
N ASP A 370 -6.17 9.29 -17.71
CA ASP A 370 -7.12 10.39 -17.63
C ASP A 370 -8.55 9.92 -17.92
N ASP A 371 -9.45 10.15 -16.95
CA ASP A 371 -10.84 9.67 -17.04
C ASP A 371 -11.62 10.33 -18.18
N ARG A 372 -11.24 11.54 -18.61
CA ARG A 372 -11.87 12.21 -19.76
C ARG A 372 -11.53 11.55 -21.10
N HIS A 373 -10.53 10.67 -21.10
CA HIS A 373 -10.04 9.95 -22.27
C HIS A 373 -10.03 8.44 -22.00
N ASP A 374 -11.01 7.95 -21.23
CA ASP A 374 -11.20 6.53 -20.94
C ASP A 374 -9.94 5.84 -20.38
N GLY A 375 -9.18 6.56 -19.54
CA GLY A 375 -7.95 6.05 -18.92
C GLY A 375 -6.72 6.09 -19.81
N ALA A 376 -6.76 6.76 -20.96
CA ALA A 376 -5.58 6.95 -21.82
C ALA A 376 -4.45 7.69 -21.10
N LEU A 377 -3.21 7.39 -21.49
CA LEU A 377 -2.01 8.08 -21.02
C LEU A 377 -2.00 9.53 -21.51
N ILE A 378 -2.17 10.49 -20.58
CA ILE A 378 -2.12 11.92 -20.85
C ILE A 378 -1.01 12.59 -20.02
N CYS A 379 -0.24 13.47 -20.65
CA CYS A 379 0.86 14.21 -20.03
C CYS A 379 0.57 15.72 -19.94
N ASN A 380 -0.28 16.11 -18.98
CA ASN A 380 -0.61 17.52 -18.69
C ASN A 380 -0.90 17.76 -17.19
N LYS A 381 -0.58 16.79 -16.33
CA LYS A 381 -0.98 16.80 -14.92
C LYS A 381 0.00 17.58 -14.05
N GLY A 382 -0.51 18.14 -12.96
CA GLY A 382 0.29 18.70 -11.86
C GLY A 382 0.87 17.61 -10.98
N LEU A 383 1.78 17.98 -10.05
CA LEU A 383 2.42 17.00 -9.16
C LEU A 383 1.42 16.27 -8.25
N GLY A 384 0.41 16.96 -7.73
CA GLY A 384 -0.61 16.35 -6.85
C GLY A 384 -1.47 15.28 -7.52
N ASN A 385 -1.50 15.25 -8.86
CA ASN A 385 -2.24 14.25 -9.65
C ASN A 385 -1.29 13.42 -10.54
N ALA A 386 0.02 13.41 -10.22
CA ALA A 386 1.00 12.68 -11.00
C ALA A 386 0.91 11.18 -10.68
N ALA A 387 0.73 10.36 -11.71
CA ALA A 387 0.73 8.92 -11.53
C ALA A 387 2.15 8.37 -11.40
N GLN A 388 2.30 7.23 -10.74
CA GLN A 388 3.57 6.51 -10.63
C GLN A 388 3.65 5.36 -11.63
N PHE A 389 4.83 5.22 -12.24
CA PHE A 389 5.16 4.23 -13.28
C PHE A 389 6.31 3.34 -12.80
N GLU A 390 6.20 2.05 -13.08
CA GLU A 390 7.28 1.09 -12.93
C GLU A 390 8.30 1.27 -14.06
N TYR A 391 9.57 0.95 -13.78
CA TYR A 391 10.63 0.97 -14.79
C TYR A 391 11.51 -0.27 -14.69
N ASP A 392 11.43 -1.13 -15.70
CA ASP A 392 12.36 -2.23 -15.88
C ASP A 392 13.68 -1.65 -16.40
N SER A 393 14.64 -1.47 -15.49
CA SER A 393 15.95 -0.90 -15.84
C SER A 393 16.80 -1.78 -16.75
N GLN A 394 16.54 -3.09 -16.81
CA GLN A 394 17.27 -4.03 -17.66
C GLN A 394 16.75 -3.98 -19.11
N LYS A 395 15.43 -3.98 -19.29
CA LYS A 395 14.80 -3.97 -20.62
C LYS A 395 14.50 -2.56 -21.14
N GLY A 396 14.45 -1.58 -20.25
CA GLY A 396 14.08 -0.21 -20.51
C GLY A 396 12.57 -0.02 -20.70
N TYR A 397 11.72 -0.89 -20.14
CA TYR A 397 10.27 -0.79 -20.30
C TYR A 397 9.62 0.01 -19.18
N LEU A 398 8.59 0.77 -19.54
CA LEU A 398 7.72 1.46 -18.59
C LEU A 398 6.49 0.60 -18.33
N GLY A 399 6.19 0.40 -17.05
CA GLY A 399 4.97 -0.23 -16.57
C GLY A 399 4.01 0.80 -16.01
N PHE A 400 2.77 0.37 -15.86
CA PHE A 400 1.75 1.08 -15.10
C PHE A 400 0.83 0.06 -14.42
N SER A 401 0.55 0.27 -13.13
CA SER A 401 -0.43 -0.54 -12.38
C SER A 401 -0.12 -2.04 -12.39
N GLY A 402 1.15 -2.41 -12.22
CA GLY A 402 1.61 -3.80 -12.17
C GLY A 402 1.82 -4.45 -13.54
N SER A 403 1.42 -3.78 -14.64
CA SER A 403 1.56 -4.31 -16.00
C SER A 403 2.55 -3.50 -16.83
N PHE A 404 3.36 -4.21 -17.62
CA PHE A 404 4.20 -3.59 -18.65
C PHE A 404 3.54 -3.64 -20.02
N ASP A 405 2.34 -4.23 -20.15
CA ASP A 405 1.59 -4.24 -21.40
C ASP A 405 0.90 -2.89 -21.63
N TRP A 406 0.89 -2.48 -22.89
CA TRP A 406 0.21 -1.29 -23.35
C TRP A 406 -0.46 -1.60 -24.69
N HIS A 407 -1.47 -0.83 -25.06
CA HIS A 407 -2.10 -0.95 -26.37
C HIS A 407 -2.61 0.39 -26.89
N ALA A 408 -3.03 0.34 -28.15
CA ALA A 408 -3.80 1.37 -28.81
C ALA A 408 -4.90 0.71 -29.65
N ASP A 409 -6.02 1.41 -29.82
CA ASP A 409 -7.13 0.95 -30.68
C ASP A 409 -6.93 1.34 -32.15
N GLU A 410 -6.09 2.33 -32.41
CA GLU A 410 -5.84 2.84 -33.75
C GLU A 410 -4.35 2.92 -34.05
N TYR A 411 -3.98 2.59 -35.30
CA TYR A 411 -2.63 2.82 -35.78
C TYR A 411 -2.52 4.27 -36.29
N PRO A 412 -1.67 5.13 -35.71
CA PRO A 412 -1.55 6.51 -36.16
C PRO A 412 -0.98 6.53 -37.59
N ARG A 413 -1.65 7.23 -38.51
CA ARG A 413 -1.16 7.45 -39.88
C ARG A 413 -0.86 8.92 -40.13
N ARG A 414 0.27 9.19 -40.78
CA ARG A 414 0.71 10.56 -41.15
C ARG A 414 0.84 11.47 -39.92
N ARG A 415 -0.10 12.40 -39.72
CA ARG A 415 -0.13 13.37 -38.60
C ARG A 415 -1.16 13.01 -37.53
N GLN A 416 -1.86 11.88 -37.68
CA GLN A 416 -2.79 11.40 -36.65
C GLN A 416 -2.02 10.94 -35.41
N GLN A 417 -2.66 11.12 -34.26
CA GLN A 417 -2.19 10.67 -32.96
C GLN A 417 -3.15 9.58 -32.51
N SER A 418 -2.62 8.50 -31.92
CA SER A 418 -3.46 7.51 -31.23
C SER A 418 -3.34 7.68 -29.73
N LEU A 419 -4.45 7.49 -29.04
CA LEU A 419 -4.46 7.26 -27.61
C LEU A 419 -3.74 5.95 -27.28
N VAL A 420 -3.21 5.87 -26.07
CA VAL A 420 -2.38 4.79 -25.56
C VAL A 420 -2.89 4.41 -24.18
N TYR A 421 -3.14 3.14 -23.97
CA TYR A 421 -3.79 2.62 -22.77
C TYR A 421 -2.89 1.58 -22.10
N ALA A 422 -2.90 1.55 -20.76
CA ALA A 422 -2.19 0.52 -20.00
C ALA A 422 -2.95 -0.82 -20.06
N GLY A 423 -2.21 -1.91 -19.92
CA GLY A 423 -2.74 -3.26 -19.99
C GLY A 423 -2.96 -3.78 -21.41
N ARG A 424 -3.52 -4.98 -21.50
CA ARG A 424 -3.87 -5.67 -22.73
C ARG A 424 -5.11 -6.52 -22.52
N SER A 425 -6.12 -6.31 -23.36
CA SER A 425 -7.25 -7.22 -23.55
C SER A 425 -7.03 -8.10 -24.79
N GLU A 426 -7.79 -9.19 -24.93
CA GLU A 426 -7.77 -10.02 -26.15
C GLU A 426 -8.17 -9.20 -27.40
N ASP A 427 -9.01 -8.19 -27.23
CA ASP A 427 -9.48 -7.30 -28.30
C ASP A 427 -8.52 -6.14 -28.64
N SER A 428 -7.40 -6.03 -27.92
CA SER A 428 -6.41 -4.96 -28.13
C SER A 428 -5.80 -5.05 -29.54
N LYS A 429 -6.14 -4.10 -30.40
CA LYS A 429 -5.75 -4.13 -31.84
C LYS A 429 -4.24 -3.96 -32.06
N TYR A 430 -3.58 -3.12 -31.27
CA TYR A 430 -2.15 -2.85 -31.40
C TYR A 430 -1.46 -2.97 -30.03
N PRO A 431 -1.12 -4.19 -29.59
CA PRO A 431 -0.45 -4.42 -28.30
C PRO A 431 1.07 -4.17 -28.41
N PHE A 432 1.63 -3.42 -27.47
CA PHE A 432 3.05 -3.07 -27.45
C PHE A 432 3.60 -2.83 -26.04
N LYS A 433 4.91 -2.58 -25.96
CA LYS A 433 5.63 -2.11 -24.78
C LYS A 433 6.11 -0.68 -25.01
N LEU A 434 6.04 0.14 -23.99
CA LEU A 434 6.66 1.47 -23.99
C LEU A 434 8.12 1.34 -23.57
N LYS A 435 9.04 1.53 -24.52
CA LYS A 435 10.49 1.47 -24.29
C LYS A 435 11.07 2.86 -24.06
N PHE A 436 11.48 3.15 -22.84
CA PHE A 436 12.21 4.36 -22.48
C PHE A 436 13.68 4.24 -22.87
N VAL A 437 14.08 5.02 -23.88
CA VAL A 437 15.45 5.10 -24.40
C VAL A 437 16.12 6.33 -23.82
N LYS A 438 17.12 6.11 -22.96
CA LYS A 438 17.92 7.18 -22.35
C LYS A 438 18.67 7.95 -23.44
N THR A 439 18.61 9.27 -23.40
CA THR A 439 19.29 10.11 -24.41
C THR A 439 20.57 10.75 -23.88
N HIS A 440 20.77 10.79 -22.56
CA HIS A 440 21.98 11.30 -21.89
C HIS A 440 22.21 10.59 -20.55
#